data_AF-A0AA38N2T5-F1
#
_entry.id   AF-A0AA38N2T5-F1
#
_cell.length_a   1.000
_cell.length_b   1.000
_cell.length_c   1.000
_cell.angle_alpha   90.00
_cell.angle_beta   90.00
_cell.angle_gamma   90.00
#
_symmetry.space_group_name_H-M   'P 1'
#
loop_
_entity.id
_entity.type
_entity.pdbx_description
1 polymer ?
#
loop_
_entity_poly.entity_id
_entity_poly.type
_entity_poly.pdbx_seq_one_letter_code
_entity_poly.pdbx_strand_id
1 'polypeptide(L)'
;MFTMFWGAPPKASYGSHSFANRIFLLFHKSPPRKPSMLTFLSRKLLLKSLGGLCTLGAIFFIAKGIMSLLHKASCGPEPSEQLSPQPLPHYIDLRKRANEEGDAMAKCFQESHEAYARGDGAGAKELSNEGKEHKQKMEQLNKQASDQIYVENNKNSKPGEINLHGLYVKEAIERSDIAIEDAKRRGDTEMHLIVGKGLHSSDGIAKIKPAIEALMQKHQLIAELDPNNAGVLIVQLVGPDEIARRSNRDEGCIVMMLVSAVSLFFTYCT
;
A
#
# COMPACT_ATOMS: atom_id res chain seq x y z
N MET A 1 -44.54 39.87 30.01
CA MET A 1 -45.66 38.93 29.74
C MET A 1 -45.69 38.67 28.24
N PHE A 2 -44.90 37.72 27.75
CA PHE A 2 -44.93 37.24 26.36
C PHE A 2 -44.38 35.82 26.36
N THR A 3 -45.29 34.86 26.41
CA THR A 3 -45.05 33.43 26.17
C THR A 3 -45.39 33.14 24.71
N MET A 4 -44.44 32.63 23.93
CA MET A 4 -44.75 32.03 22.63
C MET A 4 -44.30 30.56 22.59
N PHE A 5 -45.32 29.75 22.37
CA PHE A 5 -45.38 28.32 22.09
C PHE A 5 -44.43 27.91 20.96
N TRP A 6 -43.72 26.81 21.14
CA TRP A 6 -43.11 26.05 20.04
C TRP A 6 -44.03 24.87 19.70
N GLY A 7 -44.63 24.91 18.51
CA GLY A 7 -45.49 23.85 17.97
C GLY A 7 -44.67 22.79 17.22
N ALA A 8 -44.92 21.53 17.53
CA ALA A 8 -44.37 20.36 16.84
C ALA A 8 -45.11 20.07 15.52
N PRO A 9 -44.45 19.50 14.49
CA PRO A 9 -45.13 18.97 13.31
C PRO A 9 -45.58 17.49 13.45
N PRO A 10 -46.56 17.04 12.66
CA PRO A 10 -47.36 15.84 12.93
C PRO A 10 -46.76 14.53 12.40
N LYS A 11 -47.16 13.43 13.06
CA LYS A 11 -46.90 12.03 12.69
C LYS A 11 -47.83 11.59 11.55
N ALA A 12 -47.26 11.02 10.49
CA ALA A 12 -48.01 10.27 9.48
C ALA A 12 -48.02 8.78 9.84
N SER A 13 -49.23 8.25 9.94
CA SER A 13 -49.63 6.88 10.20
C SER A 13 -49.66 6.08 8.90
N TYR A 14 -49.08 4.88 8.88
CA TYR A 14 -49.55 3.79 8.02
C TYR A 14 -49.55 2.50 8.82
N GLY A 15 -50.76 1.94 8.97
CA GLY A 15 -51.05 0.75 9.75
C GLY A 15 -50.74 -0.55 8.99
N SER A 16 -50.08 -1.42 9.74
CA SER A 16 -50.18 -2.86 9.87
C SER A 16 -51.20 -3.67 9.07
N HIS A 17 -50.72 -4.87 8.72
CA HIS A 17 -51.35 -6.21 8.71
C HIS A 17 -51.27 -6.90 7.33
N SER A 18 -50.90 -8.17 7.19
CA SER A 18 -50.33 -9.18 8.09
C SER A 18 -50.18 -10.48 7.27
N PHE A 19 -49.33 -11.40 7.75
CA PHE A 19 -49.37 -12.86 7.48
C PHE A 19 -49.07 -13.34 6.04
N ALA A 20 -48.25 -14.38 5.78
CA ALA A 20 -47.54 -15.30 6.65
C ALA A 20 -46.47 -16.09 5.86
N ASN A 21 -45.40 -16.44 6.58
CA ASN A 21 -44.76 -17.75 6.67
C ASN A 21 -43.98 -18.42 5.52
N ARG A 22 -42.85 -19.01 5.99
CA ARG A 22 -42.19 -20.28 5.58
C ARG A 22 -41.22 -20.15 4.38
N ILE A 23 -39.95 -20.58 4.40
CA ILE A 23 -39.27 -21.66 5.14
C ILE A 23 -37.78 -21.31 5.33
N PHE A 24 -37.26 -21.65 6.52
CA PHE A 24 -35.84 -21.76 6.87
C PHE A 24 -35.33 -23.16 6.52
N LEU A 25 -34.30 -23.30 5.67
CA LEU A 25 -33.44 -24.48 5.61
C LEU A 25 -32.00 -24.08 5.24
N LEU A 26 -31.13 -24.11 6.23
CA LEU A 26 -29.67 -24.27 6.12
C LEU A 26 -29.36 -25.65 5.54
N PHE A 27 -28.43 -25.75 4.57
CA PHE A 27 -27.41 -26.82 4.51
C PHE A 27 -26.36 -26.51 3.40
N HIS A 28 -25.11 -26.33 3.84
CA HIS A 28 -23.82 -26.56 3.16
C HIS A 28 -23.60 -26.07 1.70
N LYS A 29 -22.90 -24.93 1.56
CA LYS A 29 -22.04 -24.65 0.39
C LYS A 29 -20.64 -25.21 0.64
N SER A 30 -20.28 -26.31 -0.01
CA SER A 30 -18.90 -26.75 -0.18
C SER A 30 -18.37 -26.23 -1.54
N PRO A 31 -17.13 -25.70 -1.63
CA PRO A 31 -16.54 -25.27 -2.90
C PRO A 31 -16.10 -26.47 -3.75
N PRO A 32 -16.09 -26.36 -5.10
CA PRO A 32 -15.71 -27.47 -5.98
C PRO A 32 -14.20 -27.72 -5.95
N ARG A 33 -13.82 -28.99 -5.78
CA ARG A 33 -12.44 -29.49 -5.91
C ARG A 33 -12.06 -29.58 -7.39
N LYS A 34 -10.86 -29.13 -7.73
CA LYS A 34 -10.25 -29.23 -9.07
C LYS A 34 -10.09 -30.71 -9.48
N PRO A 35 -10.38 -31.10 -10.74
CA PRO A 35 -10.06 -32.44 -11.22
C PRO A 35 -8.56 -32.57 -11.49
N SER A 36 -7.97 -33.68 -11.04
CA SER A 36 -6.60 -34.10 -11.34
C SER A 36 -6.44 -34.49 -12.81
N MET A 37 -5.25 -34.20 -13.35
CA MET A 37 -4.79 -34.57 -14.69
C MET A 37 -4.70 -36.09 -14.88
N LEU A 38 -5.81 -36.77 -15.10
CA LEU A 38 -5.80 -38.15 -15.59
C LEU A 38 -7.15 -38.47 -16.21
N THR A 39 -7.36 -38.00 -17.45
CA THR A 39 -8.20 -38.61 -18.50
C THR A 39 -8.32 -37.62 -19.65
N PHE A 40 -7.51 -37.73 -20.70
CA PHE A 40 -7.87 -37.36 -22.09
C PHE A 40 -6.72 -37.73 -23.03
N LEU A 41 -6.63 -39.01 -23.40
CA LEU A 41 -6.36 -39.49 -24.76
C LEU A 41 -6.21 -41.02 -24.74
N SER A 42 -7.33 -41.73 -24.89
CA SER A 42 -7.32 -43.12 -25.37
C SER A 42 -8.58 -43.33 -26.19
N ARG A 43 -8.57 -42.80 -27.41
CA ARG A 43 -9.57 -43.12 -28.43
C ARG A 43 -8.84 -43.82 -29.58
N LYS A 44 -9.07 -45.13 -29.66
CA LYS A 44 -9.06 -45.97 -30.86
C LYS A 44 -7.93 -45.70 -31.88
N LEU A 45 -6.90 -46.53 -31.89
CA LEU A 45 -6.19 -46.86 -33.13
C LEU A 45 -6.35 -48.35 -33.41
N LEU A 46 -7.22 -48.66 -34.37
CA LEU A 46 -7.46 -49.99 -34.91
C LEU A 46 -6.60 -50.15 -36.17
N LEU A 47 -5.97 -51.32 -36.31
CA LEU A 47 -5.05 -51.71 -37.40
C LEU A 47 -5.62 -51.53 -38.81
N LYS A 48 -4.71 -51.24 -39.77
CA LYS A 48 -4.47 -51.93 -41.06
C LYS A 48 -3.34 -51.17 -41.80
N SER A 49 -2.14 -51.73 -41.90
CA SER A 49 -1.67 -52.65 -42.95
C SER A 49 -1.27 -51.93 -44.26
N LEU A 50 0.04 -51.99 -44.55
CA LEU A 50 0.75 -52.08 -45.84
C LEU A 50 1.81 -50.99 -46.07
N GLY A 51 3.06 -51.46 -46.15
CA GLY A 51 4.02 -50.96 -47.13
C GLY A 51 5.23 -50.23 -46.58
N GLY A 52 6.39 -50.86 -46.73
CA GLY A 52 7.57 -50.14 -47.17
C GLY A 52 8.63 -49.89 -46.11
N LEU A 53 9.71 -50.68 -46.21
CA LEU A 53 11.06 -50.36 -45.78
C LEU A 53 11.44 -48.90 -46.09
N CYS A 54 12.41 -48.38 -45.32
CA CYS A 54 13.25 -47.20 -45.59
C CYS A 54 13.15 -46.01 -44.64
N THR A 55 13.01 -46.16 -43.31
CA THR A 55 13.28 -45.01 -42.41
C THR A 55 13.80 -45.36 -41.00
N LEU A 56 14.27 -46.59 -40.73
CA LEU A 56 14.79 -46.94 -39.39
C LEU A 56 16.05 -46.16 -38.98
N GLY A 57 16.81 -45.59 -39.92
CA GLY A 57 17.94 -44.69 -39.61
C GLY A 57 17.52 -43.25 -39.27
N ALA A 58 16.43 -42.75 -39.85
CA ALA A 58 15.96 -41.37 -39.63
C ALA A 58 15.20 -41.23 -38.30
N ILE A 59 14.50 -42.28 -37.86
CA ILE A 59 13.78 -42.29 -36.57
C ILE A 59 14.79 -42.29 -35.40
N PHE A 60 15.94 -42.95 -35.53
CA PHE A 60 16.96 -42.99 -34.46
C PHE A 60 17.70 -41.65 -34.28
N PHE A 61 17.90 -40.88 -35.37
CA PHE A 61 18.50 -39.55 -35.30
C PHE A 61 17.54 -38.50 -34.73
N ILE A 62 16.25 -38.57 -35.08
CA ILE A 62 15.21 -37.71 -34.48
C ILE A 62 15.02 -38.05 -33.00
N ALA A 63 15.05 -39.34 -32.61
CA ALA A 63 14.92 -39.74 -31.21
C ALA A 63 16.13 -39.31 -30.33
N LYS A 64 17.36 -39.36 -30.84
CA LYS A 64 18.54 -38.82 -30.13
C LYS A 64 18.53 -37.29 -30.04
N GLY A 65 18.08 -36.60 -31.09
CA GLY A 65 17.92 -35.14 -31.10
C GLY A 65 16.87 -34.66 -30.09
N ILE A 66 15.73 -35.33 -30.02
CA ILE A 66 14.64 -35.01 -29.07
C ILE A 66 15.04 -35.37 -27.63
N MET A 67 15.76 -36.47 -27.39
CA MET A 67 16.28 -36.80 -26.05
C MET A 67 17.37 -35.84 -25.56
N SER A 68 18.20 -35.27 -26.46
CA SER A 68 19.17 -34.23 -26.09
C SER A 68 18.54 -32.85 -25.85
N LEU A 69 17.38 -32.59 -26.45
CA LEU A 69 16.59 -31.37 -26.20
C LEU A 69 15.65 -31.50 -24.99
N LEU A 70 15.28 -32.73 -24.61
CA LEU A 70 14.53 -33.01 -23.37
C LEU A 70 15.43 -33.14 -22.13
N HIS A 71 16.74 -33.35 -22.29
CA HIS A 71 17.70 -33.26 -21.17
C HIS A 71 18.13 -31.82 -20.84
N LYS A 72 17.59 -30.81 -21.56
CA LYS A 72 17.83 -29.37 -21.34
C LYS A 72 16.57 -28.59 -20.95
N ALA A 73 15.49 -29.30 -20.61
CA ALA A 73 14.21 -28.75 -20.19
C ALA A 73 13.73 -29.34 -18.84
N SER A 74 14.68 -29.73 -17.98
CA SER A 74 14.43 -30.04 -16.57
C SER A 74 15.41 -29.28 -15.68
N CYS A 75 15.56 -27.97 -15.91
CA CYS A 75 15.75 -27.05 -14.80
C CYS A 75 14.35 -26.60 -14.40
N GLY A 76 13.67 -27.43 -13.59
CA GLY A 76 12.62 -26.88 -12.73
C GLY A 76 13.23 -25.78 -11.87
N PRO A 77 12.46 -24.80 -11.40
CA PRO A 77 12.98 -23.88 -10.40
C PRO A 77 13.61 -24.72 -9.29
N GLU A 78 14.89 -24.46 -9.00
CA GLU A 78 15.57 -24.90 -7.79
C GLU A 78 14.54 -24.92 -6.65
N PRO A 79 14.40 -26.02 -5.88
CA PRO A 79 13.56 -26.01 -4.70
C PRO A 79 14.02 -24.80 -3.91
N SER A 80 13.15 -23.79 -3.83
CA SER A 80 13.45 -22.52 -3.18
C SER A 80 14.12 -22.88 -1.88
N GLU A 81 15.41 -22.58 -1.80
CA GLU A 81 16.24 -22.73 -0.63
C GLU A 81 15.35 -22.34 0.52
N GLN A 82 14.99 -23.32 1.36
CA GLN A 82 14.12 -23.09 2.50
C GLN A 82 14.82 -21.98 3.25
N LEU A 83 14.28 -20.77 3.07
CA LEU A 83 14.78 -19.57 3.66
C LEU A 83 14.66 -19.89 5.15
N SER A 84 15.79 -20.28 5.74
CA SER A 84 15.99 -20.30 7.18
C SER A 84 15.31 -19.05 7.70
N PRO A 85 14.55 -19.09 8.81
CA PRO A 85 13.84 -17.92 9.29
C PRO A 85 14.87 -16.79 9.42
N GLN A 86 14.95 -15.93 8.40
CA GLN A 86 15.73 -14.73 8.45
C GLN A 86 15.19 -14.05 9.68
N PRO A 87 16.04 -13.62 10.63
CA PRO A 87 15.56 -13.02 11.85
C PRO A 87 14.53 -11.99 11.43
N LEU A 88 13.25 -12.28 11.76
CA LEU A 88 12.14 -11.44 11.33
C LEU A 88 12.55 -10.03 11.75
N PRO A 89 12.61 -9.06 10.83
CA PRO A 89 12.99 -7.70 11.20
C PRO A 89 12.29 -7.32 12.49
N HIS A 90 13.03 -6.84 13.49
CA HIS A 90 12.54 -6.64 14.87
C HIS A 90 11.20 -5.87 14.94
N TYR A 91 10.89 -5.05 13.93
CA TYR A 91 9.60 -4.37 13.80
C TYR A 91 8.39 -5.31 13.63
N ILE A 92 8.55 -6.54 13.14
CA ILE A 92 7.43 -7.48 12.96
C ILE A 92 6.94 -7.97 14.32
N ASP A 93 7.86 -8.23 15.27
CA ASP A 93 7.50 -8.55 16.65
C ASP A 93 6.76 -7.35 17.30
N LEU A 94 7.27 -6.13 17.10
CA LEU A 94 6.60 -4.91 17.59
C LEU A 94 5.18 -4.77 17.02
N ARG A 95 4.98 -5.01 15.73
CA ARG A 95 3.64 -5.00 15.10
C ARG A 95 2.75 -6.11 15.63
N LYS A 96 3.29 -7.31 15.83
CA LYS A 96 2.54 -8.43 16.41
C LYS A 96 2.03 -8.08 17.80
N ARG A 97 2.91 -7.58 18.67
CA ARG A 97 2.55 -7.15 20.03
C ARG A 97 1.57 -5.97 20.01
N ALA A 98 1.74 -5.02 19.09
CA ALA A 98 0.78 -3.93 18.93
C ALA A 98 -0.61 -4.44 18.53
N ASN A 99 -0.68 -5.44 17.66
CA ASN A 99 -1.96 -6.07 17.29
C ASN A 99 -2.59 -6.80 18.49
N GLU A 100 -1.80 -7.54 19.28
CA GLU A 100 -2.27 -8.19 20.51
C GLU A 100 -2.85 -7.19 21.52
N GLU A 101 -2.18 -6.04 21.72
CA GLU A 101 -2.70 -4.93 22.56
C GLU A 101 -3.96 -4.30 21.94
N GLY A 102 -4.05 -4.24 20.60
CA GLY A 102 -5.23 -3.77 19.88
C GLY A 102 -6.44 -4.68 20.04
N ASP A 103 -6.23 -6.00 20.02
CA ASP A 103 -7.28 -7.00 20.26
C ASP A 103 -7.77 -6.94 21.72
N ALA A 104 -6.85 -6.79 22.67
CA ALA A 104 -7.19 -6.59 24.09
C ALA A 104 -7.98 -5.29 24.30
N MET A 105 -7.53 -4.18 23.70
CA MET A 105 -8.24 -2.91 23.70
C MET A 105 -9.68 -3.06 23.18
N ALA A 106 -9.86 -3.72 22.03
CA ALA A 106 -11.18 -3.92 21.42
C ALA A 106 -12.10 -4.72 22.34
N LYS A 107 -11.58 -5.78 22.97
CA LYS A 107 -12.31 -6.59 23.95
C LYS A 107 -12.73 -5.76 25.16
N CYS A 108 -11.82 -5.00 25.79
CA CYS A 108 -12.16 -4.16 26.95
C CYS A 108 -13.24 -3.12 26.61
N PHE A 109 -13.19 -2.49 25.43
CA PHE A 109 -14.22 -1.53 25.04
C PHE A 109 -15.57 -2.18 24.74
N GLN A 110 -15.58 -3.37 24.14
CA GLN A 110 -16.81 -4.13 23.96
C GLN A 110 -17.44 -4.49 25.32
N GLU A 111 -16.66 -5.08 26.23
CA GLU A 111 -17.13 -5.46 27.57
C GLU A 111 -17.56 -4.23 28.40
N SER A 112 -16.86 -3.10 28.25
CA SER A 112 -17.25 -1.82 28.87
C SER A 112 -18.63 -1.36 28.39
N HIS A 113 -18.90 -1.49 27.08
CA HIS A 113 -20.20 -1.13 26.51
C HIS A 113 -21.32 -2.05 27.01
N GLU A 114 -21.05 -3.35 27.10
CA GLU A 114 -21.98 -4.35 27.64
C GLU A 114 -22.26 -4.11 29.13
N ALA A 115 -21.23 -3.79 29.93
CA ALA A 115 -21.37 -3.43 31.34
C ALA A 115 -22.22 -2.16 31.53
N TYR A 116 -22.04 -1.16 30.68
CA TYR A 116 -22.86 0.05 30.72
C TYR A 116 -24.33 -0.27 30.38
N ALA A 117 -24.57 -1.09 29.35
CA ALA A 117 -25.91 -1.47 28.92
C ALA A 117 -26.71 -2.24 29.99
N ARG A 118 -26.04 -3.01 30.85
CA ARG A 118 -26.65 -3.72 32.00
C ARG A 118 -26.75 -2.87 33.28
N GLY A 119 -26.41 -1.58 33.22
CA GLY A 119 -26.49 -0.65 34.36
C GLY A 119 -25.30 -0.69 35.32
N ASP A 120 -24.25 -1.42 34.99
CA ASP A 120 -23.01 -1.52 35.77
C ASP A 120 -22.03 -0.42 35.35
N GLY A 121 -22.30 0.80 35.80
CA GLY A 121 -21.49 1.98 35.45
C GLY A 121 -20.06 1.96 36.02
N ALA A 122 -19.86 1.33 37.19
CA ALA A 122 -18.54 1.20 37.80
C ALA A 122 -17.67 0.23 37.00
N GLY A 123 -18.16 -0.98 36.70
CA GLY A 123 -17.44 -1.95 35.88
C GLY A 123 -17.20 -1.44 34.45
N ALA A 124 -18.18 -0.74 33.86
CA ALA A 124 -17.99 -0.08 32.57
C ALA A 124 -16.82 0.92 32.59
N LYS A 125 -16.70 1.70 33.66
CA LYS A 125 -15.65 2.70 33.83
C LYS A 125 -14.27 2.06 33.99
N GLU A 126 -14.16 0.98 34.78
CA GLU A 126 -12.93 0.22 34.96
C GLU A 126 -12.43 -0.36 33.63
N LEU A 127 -13.28 -1.10 32.91
CA LEU A 127 -12.97 -1.67 31.60
C LEU A 127 -12.62 -0.59 30.55
N SER A 128 -13.28 0.58 30.62
CA SER A 128 -12.94 1.71 29.75
C SER A 128 -11.55 2.27 30.02
N ASN A 129 -11.13 2.31 31.29
CA ASN A 129 -9.79 2.76 31.66
C ASN A 129 -8.74 1.74 31.23
N GLU A 130 -8.97 0.44 31.45
CA GLU A 130 -8.10 -0.65 30.98
C GLU A 130 -7.95 -0.63 29.45
N GLY A 131 -9.05 -0.47 28.71
CA GLY A 131 -9.01 -0.32 27.25
C GLY A 131 -8.18 0.89 26.79
N LYS A 132 -8.16 1.98 27.55
CA LYS A 132 -7.29 3.14 27.26
C LYS A 132 -5.81 2.83 27.51
N GLU A 133 -5.49 2.04 28.52
CA GLU A 133 -4.11 1.60 28.76
C GLU A 133 -3.59 0.72 27.63
N HIS A 134 -4.40 -0.27 27.19
CA HIS A 134 -4.08 -1.10 26.03
C HIS A 134 -3.92 -0.25 24.76
N LYS A 135 -4.79 0.74 24.55
CA LYS A 135 -4.65 1.70 23.44
C LYS A 135 -3.31 2.42 23.48
N GLN A 136 -2.91 2.94 24.64
CA GLN A 136 -1.63 3.65 24.79
C GLN A 136 -0.44 2.73 24.50
N LYS A 137 -0.46 1.49 24.99
CA LYS A 137 0.60 0.49 24.72
C LYS A 137 0.67 0.13 23.24
N MET A 138 -0.48 -0.13 22.61
CA MET A 138 -0.59 -0.37 21.17
C MET A 138 0.01 0.79 20.36
N GLU A 139 -0.35 2.04 20.68
CA GLU A 139 0.17 3.23 19.99
C GLU A 139 1.68 3.38 20.17
N GLN A 140 2.22 3.11 21.36
CA GLN A 140 3.66 3.13 21.63
C GLN A 140 4.41 2.07 20.82
N LEU A 141 3.92 0.83 20.79
CA LEU A 141 4.53 -0.27 20.04
C LEU A 141 4.47 -0.02 18.52
N ASN A 142 3.34 0.47 18.01
CA ASN A 142 3.20 0.86 16.61
C ASN A 142 4.16 1.99 16.24
N LYS A 143 4.33 2.99 17.12
CA LYS A 143 5.30 4.07 16.91
C LYS A 143 6.72 3.53 16.83
N GLN A 144 7.13 2.66 17.76
CA GLN A 144 8.45 2.03 17.72
C GLN A 144 8.67 1.23 16.44
N ALA A 145 7.66 0.47 16.00
CA ALA A 145 7.73 -0.29 14.75
C ALA A 145 7.88 0.65 13.54
N SER A 146 7.04 1.69 13.46
CA SER A 146 7.08 2.71 12.41
C SER A 146 8.43 3.40 12.33
N ASP A 147 9.00 3.79 13.46
CA ASP A 147 10.32 4.45 13.52
C ASP A 147 11.42 3.53 13.00
N GLN A 148 11.41 2.25 13.38
CA GLN A 148 12.37 1.26 12.89
C GLN A 148 12.24 1.01 11.39
N ILE A 149 11.00 0.83 10.89
CA ILE A 149 10.71 0.65 9.46
C ILE A 149 11.21 1.87 8.69
N TYR A 150 10.86 3.08 9.13
CA TYR A 150 11.25 4.32 8.47
C TYR A 150 12.77 4.48 8.40
N VAL A 151 13.47 4.24 9.50
CA VAL A 151 14.94 4.31 9.52
C VAL A 151 15.53 3.28 8.56
N GLU A 152 15.13 2.01 8.66
CA GLU A 152 15.67 0.95 7.81
C GLU A 152 15.46 1.22 6.32
N ASN A 153 14.24 1.63 5.96
CA ASN A 153 13.86 1.92 4.59
C ASN A 153 14.66 3.08 3.98
N ASN A 154 15.11 4.02 4.80
CA ASN A 154 15.74 5.27 4.36
C ASN A 154 17.25 5.33 4.57
N LYS A 155 17.89 4.28 5.11
CA LYS A 155 19.35 4.22 5.31
C LYS A 155 20.16 4.49 4.04
N ASN A 156 19.65 4.00 2.90
CA ASN A 156 20.33 4.07 1.61
C ASN A 156 19.50 4.83 0.55
N SER A 157 18.53 5.64 0.98
CA SER A 157 17.73 6.46 0.05
C SER A 157 18.59 7.55 -0.59
N LYS A 158 18.27 7.93 -1.82
CA LYS A 158 18.92 9.06 -2.49
C LYS A 158 18.51 10.38 -1.80
N PRO A 159 19.32 11.45 -1.93
CA PRO A 159 18.89 12.78 -1.51
C PRO A 159 17.55 13.16 -2.16
N GLY A 160 16.61 13.68 -1.36
CA GLY A 160 15.27 14.04 -1.83
C GLY A 160 14.28 12.87 -1.96
N GLU A 161 14.71 11.62 -1.72
CA GLU A 161 13.87 10.43 -1.77
C GLU A 161 13.50 9.96 -0.36
N ILE A 162 12.21 9.75 -0.11
CA ILE A 162 11.67 9.28 1.18
C ILE A 162 10.82 8.04 0.94
N ASN A 163 11.21 6.96 1.61
CA ASN A 163 10.58 5.67 1.48
C ASN A 163 9.59 5.39 2.62
N LEU A 164 8.30 5.33 2.26
CA LEU A 164 7.17 5.18 3.17
C LEU A 164 6.53 3.79 3.11
N HIS A 165 7.12 2.86 2.35
CA HIS A 165 6.54 1.54 2.19
C HIS A 165 6.48 0.79 3.54
N GLY A 166 5.41 0.00 3.73
CA GLY A 166 5.24 -0.80 4.95
C GLY A 166 4.76 -0.02 6.18
N LEU A 167 4.69 1.31 6.12
CA LEU A 167 4.05 2.12 7.15
C LEU A 167 2.53 2.03 7.07
N TYR A 168 1.86 2.24 8.19
CA TYR A 168 0.42 2.48 8.20
C TYR A 168 0.11 3.86 7.66
N VAL A 169 -1.11 4.05 7.15
CA VAL A 169 -1.51 5.28 6.45
C VAL A 169 -1.27 6.54 7.30
N LYS A 170 -1.63 6.51 8.59
CA LYS A 170 -1.42 7.64 9.50
C LYS A 170 0.07 7.97 9.69
N GLU A 171 0.89 6.94 9.90
CA GLU A 171 2.33 7.08 10.06
C GLU A 171 2.98 7.65 8.80
N ALA A 172 2.56 7.17 7.62
CA ALA A 172 3.04 7.66 6.34
C ALA A 172 2.69 9.13 6.10
N ILE A 173 1.47 9.56 6.47
CA ILE A 173 1.06 10.97 6.41
C ILE A 173 1.95 11.83 7.32
N GLU A 174 2.10 11.44 8.59
CA GLU A 174 2.90 12.18 9.57
C GLU A 174 4.37 12.32 9.12
N ARG A 175 4.96 11.23 8.60
CA ARG A 175 6.33 11.26 8.06
C ARG A 175 6.45 12.12 6.81
N SER A 176 5.43 12.11 5.95
CA SER A 176 5.40 12.95 4.74
C SER A 176 5.30 14.43 5.09
N ASP A 177 4.46 14.81 6.06
CA ASP A 177 4.33 16.19 6.53
C ASP A 177 5.68 16.74 7.00
N ILE A 178 6.35 16.00 7.88
CA ILE A 178 7.68 16.37 8.38
C ILE A 178 8.69 16.48 7.23
N ALA A 179 8.70 15.51 6.32
CA ALA A 179 9.64 15.50 5.20
C ALA A 179 9.44 16.67 4.23
N ILE A 180 8.19 17.07 3.97
CA ILE A 180 7.84 18.23 3.14
C ILE A 180 8.34 19.51 3.79
N GLU A 181 8.10 19.70 5.09
CA GLU A 181 8.56 20.88 5.82
C GLU A 181 10.09 20.98 5.82
N ASP A 182 10.78 19.86 6.07
CA ASP A 182 12.24 19.81 6.06
C ASP A 182 12.81 20.07 4.66
N ALA A 183 12.19 19.54 3.61
CA ALA A 183 12.61 19.76 2.22
C ALA A 183 12.41 21.23 1.81
N LYS A 184 11.27 21.83 2.15
CA LYS A 184 11.04 23.27 1.96
C LYS A 184 12.07 24.12 2.71
N ARG A 185 12.44 23.74 3.94
CA ARG A 185 13.45 24.45 4.74
C ARG A 185 14.85 24.35 4.12
N ARG A 186 15.19 23.21 3.50
CA ARG A 186 16.45 23.04 2.74
C ARG A 186 16.46 23.80 1.41
N GLY A 187 15.30 24.24 0.93
CA GLY A 187 15.15 24.91 -0.37
C GLY A 187 15.03 23.92 -1.54
N ASP A 188 14.72 22.65 -1.25
CA ASP A 188 14.52 21.61 -2.25
C ASP A 188 13.36 22.00 -3.19
N THR A 189 13.52 21.78 -4.48
CA THR A 189 12.48 22.10 -5.47
C THR A 189 11.49 20.97 -5.68
N GLU A 190 11.95 19.74 -5.49
CA GLU A 190 11.21 18.51 -5.70
C GLU A 190 11.60 17.49 -4.63
N MET A 191 10.69 16.55 -4.34
CA MET A 191 10.98 15.37 -3.54
C MET A 191 10.24 14.14 -4.07
N HIS A 192 10.80 12.95 -3.85
CA HIS A 192 10.22 11.69 -4.32
C HIS A 192 9.73 10.88 -3.12
N LEU A 193 8.44 10.55 -3.10
CA LEU A 193 7.81 9.74 -2.06
C LEU A 193 7.56 8.32 -2.57
N ILE A 194 8.25 7.32 -2.01
CA ILE A 194 8.00 5.91 -2.33
C ILE A 194 6.83 5.41 -1.49
N VAL A 195 5.63 5.43 -2.06
CA VAL A 195 4.39 4.97 -1.44
C VAL A 195 4.15 3.46 -1.62
N GLY A 196 4.89 2.84 -2.54
CA GLY A 196 4.79 1.43 -2.87
C GLY A 196 3.67 1.11 -3.87
N LYS A 197 3.79 -0.04 -4.54
CA LYS A 197 2.89 -0.45 -5.66
C LYS A 197 1.55 -1.05 -5.21
N GLY A 198 1.31 -1.20 -3.90
CA GLY A 198 0.09 -1.81 -3.36
C GLY A 198 0.00 -3.34 -3.43
N LEU A 199 1.00 -4.02 -4.01
CA LEU A 199 1.00 -5.47 -4.28
C LEU A 199 0.89 -6.37 -3.04
N HIS A 200 1.23 -5.87 -1.85
CA HIS A 200 1.23 -6.64 -0.59
C HIS A 200 0.22 -6.14 0.45
N SER A 201 -0.68 -5.24 0.07
CA SER A 201 -1.79 -4.87 0.96
C SER A 201 -2.79 -6.03 1.05
N SER A 202 -3.41 -6.24 2.21
CA SER A 202 -4.33 -7.36 2.49
C SER A 202 -5.48 -7.48 1.48
N ASP A 203 -5.80 -6.38 0.79
CA ASP A 203 -6.88 -6.26 -0.20
C ASP A 203 -6.37 -5.97 -1.63
N GLY A 204 -5.06 -5.88 -1.85
CA GLY A 204 -4.47 -5.41 -3.12
C GLY A 204 -4.67 -3.91 -3.41
N ILE A 205 -5.21 -3.15 -2.45
CA ILE A 205 -5.46 -1.70 -2.54
C ILE A 205 -4.27 -0.94 -1.93
N ALA A 206 -3.58 -0.14 -2.73
CA ALA A 206 -2.59 0.82 -2.25
C ALA A 206 -3.27 1.88 -1.36
N LYS A 207 -3.28 1.69 -0.03
CA LYS A 207 -3.94 2.62 0.92
C LYS A 207 -3.12 3.90 1.17
N ILE A 208 -1.79 3.84 1.01
CA ILE A 208 -0.89 4.97 1.26
C ILE A 208 -1.00 6.01 0.13
N LYS A 209 -0.93 5.58 -1.13
CA LYS A 209 -0.99 6.47 -2.30
C LYS A 209 -2.14 7.50 -2.24
N PRO A 210 -3.43 7.11 -2.14
CA PRO A 210 -4.53 8.08 -2.12
C PRO A 210 -4.48 9.00 -0.89
N ALA A 211 -3.95 8.52 0.23
CA ALA A 211 -3.80 9.32 1.43
C ALA A 211 -2.71 10.39 1.29
N ILE A 212 -1.59 10.06 0.64
CA ILE A 212 -0.53 11.01 0.31
C ILE A 212 -1.01 11.99 -0.77
N GLU A 213 -1.73 11.55 -1.80
CA GLU A 213 -2.33 12.45 -2.80
C GLU A 213 -3.26 13.49 -2.14
N ALA A 214 -4.13 13.07 -1.22
CA ALA A 214 -4.97 13.97 -0.43
C ALA A 214 -4.14 14.93 0.44
N LEU A 215 -3.01 14.47 0.98
CA LEU A 215 -2.08 15.32 1.73
C LEU A 215 -1.45 16.40 0.84
N MET A 216 -1.03 16.05 -0.38
CA MET A 216 -0.45 17.01 -1.33
C MET A 216 -1.47 18.09 -1.71
N GLN A 217 -2.73 17.71 -1.93
CA GLN A 217 -3.82 18.66 -2.16
C GLN A 217 -4.00 19.63 -0.98
N LYS A 218 -3.94 19.13 0.25
CA LYS A 218 -4.02 19.97 1.47
C LYS A 218 -2.87 20.97 1.55
N HIS A 219 -1.66 20.58 1.13
CA HIS A 219 -0.49 21.47 1.06
C HIS A 219 -0.43 22.34 -0.20
N GLN A 220 -1.41 22.21 -1.11
CA GLN A 220 -1.44 22.89 -2.41
C GLN A 220 -0.19 22.61 -3.25
N LEU A 221 0.34 21.39 -3.14
CA LEU A 221 1.50 20.91 -3.89
C LEU A 221 1.05 20.09 -5.09
N ILE A 222 1.81 20.20 -6.18
CA ILE A 222 1.61 19.36 -7.36
C ILE A 222 2.32 18.04 -7.11
N ALA A 223 1.60 16.94 -7.28
CA ALA A 223 2.15 15.61 -7.11
C ALA A 223 1.70 14.71 -8.25
N GLU A 224 2.68 14.08 -8.90
CA GLU A 224 2.48 13.23 -10.06
C GLU A 224 3.17 11.90 -9.85
N LEU A 225 2.63 10.83 -10.44
CA LEU A 225 3.28 9.53 -10.38
C LEU A 225 4.46 9.49 -11.33
N ASP A 226 5.54 8.82 -10.90
CA ASP A 226 6.65 8.53 -11.79
C ASP A 226 6.15 7.64 -12.96
N PRO A 227 6.39 8.04 -14.22
CA PRO A 227 5.92 7.31 -15.39
C PRO A 227 6.55 5.91 -15.54
N ASN A 228 7.72 5.69 -14.96
CA ASN A 228 8.45 4.43 -14.97
C ASN A 228 8.20 3.62 -13.69
N ASN A 229 7.71 4.25 -12.62
CA ASN A 229 7.48 3.59 -11.34
C ASN A 229 6.22 4.08 -10.63
N ALA A 230 5.10 3.36 -10.83
CA ALA A 230 3.83 3.64 -10.17
C ALA A 230 3.83 3.57 -8.62
N GLY A 231 4.93 3.16 -8.00
CA GLY A 231 5.13 3.19 -6.55
C GLY A 231 5.82 4.45 -6.02
N VAL A 232 6.15 5.42 -6.89
CA VAL A 232 6.84 6.67 -6.55
C VAL A 232 5.96 7.85 -6.96
N LEU A 233 5.81 8.80 -6.04
CA LEU A 233 5.10 10.05 -6.24
C LEU A 233 6.13 11.19 -6.22
N ILE A 234 6.25 11.93 -7.33
CA ILE A 234 7.11 13.09 -7.48
C ILE A 234 6.31 14.30 -7.02
N VAL A 235 6.80 14.99 -6.00
CA VAL A 235 6.14 16.16 -5.39
C VAL A 235 6.95 17.40 -5.68
N GLN A 236 6.33 18.37 -6.35
CA GLN A 236 6.91 19.70 -6.57
C GLN A 236 6.68 20.57 -5.33
N LEU A 237 7.76 21.03 -4.71
CA LEU A 237 7.73 21.80 -3.45
C LEU A 237 7.62 23.31 -3.66
N VAL A 238 7.88 23.76 -4.89
CA VAL A 238 7.81 25.17 -5.29
C VAL A 238 6.52 25.39 -6.05
N GLY A 239 5.75 26.40 -5.66
CA GLY A 239 4.55 26.79 -6.40
C GLY A 239 4.92 27.27 -7.82
N PRO A 240 4.04 27.10 -8.81
CA PRO A 240 4.30 27.49 -10.20
C PRO A 240 4.74 28.97 -10.33
N ASP A 241 4.21 29.86 -9.48
CA ASP A 241 4.57 31.28 -9.46
C ASP A 241 6.02 31.53 -9.00
N GLU A 242 6.52 30.72 -8.07
CA GLU A 242 7.90 30.85 -7.59
C GLU A 242 8.89 30.20 -8.56
N ILE A 243 8.51 29.12 -9.25
CA ILE A 243 9.28 28.57 -10.38
C ILE A 243 9.45 29.64 -11.47
N ALA A 244 8.36 30.31 -11.86
CA ALA A 244 8.40 31.40 -12.84
C ALA A 244 9.29 32.57 -12.38
N ARG A 245 9.22 32.96 -11.10
CA ARG A 245 10.07 34.01 -10.52
C ARG A 245 11.55 33.61 -10.40
N ARG A 246 11.86 32.33 -10.18
CA ARG A 246 13.24 31.81 -10.16
C ARG A 246 13.83 31.78 -11.57
N SER A 247 13.09 31.24 -12.55
CA SER A 247 13.52 31.25 -13.96
C SER A 247 13.84 32.66 -14.47
N ASN A 248 13.02 33.66 -14.11
CA ASN A 248 13.28 35.05 -14.47
C ASN A 248 14.50 35.67 -13.78
N ARG A 249 14.85 35.21 -12.56
CA ARG A 249 16.05 35.67 -11.87
C ARG A 249 17.31 35.07 -12.45
N ASP A 250 17.28 33.83 -12.90
CA ASP A 250 18.43 33.19 -13.53
C ASP A 250 18.77 33.86 -14.88
N GLU A 251 17.75 34.18 -15.70
CA GLU A 251 17.96 34.99 -16.91
C GLU A 251 18.42 36.42 -16.60
N GLY A 252 17.82 37.07 -15.59
CA GLY A 252 18.23 38.40 -15.15
C GLY A 252 19.67 38.45 -14.61
N CYS A 253 20.12 37.43 -13.89
CA CYS A 253 21.49 37.30 -13.39
C CYS A 253 22.50 37.08 -14.53
N ILE A 254 22.16 36.26 -15.53
CA ILE A 254 23.03 36.08 -16.71
C ILE A 254 23.16 37.39 -17.48
N VAL A 255 22.05 38.09 -17.70
CA VAL A 255 22.07 39.41 -18.36
C VAL A 255 22.87 40.41 -17.52
N MET A 256 22.70 40.46 -16.20
CA MET A 256 23.43 41.39 -15.34
C MET A 256 24.93 41.08 -15.25
N MET A 257 25.32 39.80 -15.24
CA MET A 257 26.72 39.37 -15.35
C MET A 257 27.32 39.74 -16.71
N LEU A 258 26.59 39.53 -17.81
CA LEU A 258 27.02 39.92 -19.15
C LEU A 258 27.18 41.44 -19.28
N VAL A 259 26.23 42.22 -18.78
CA VAL A 259 26.29 43.70 -18.85
C VAL A 259 27.44 44.24 -18.01
N SER A 260 27.72 43.63 -16.85
CA SER A 260 28.89 43.97 -16.03
C SER A 260 30.20 43.60 -16.71
N ALA A 261 30.29 42.42 -17.33
CA ALA A 261 31.48 41.98 -18.07
C ALA A 261 31.77 42.88 -19.29
N VAL A 262 30.74 43.26 -20.04
CA VAL A 262 30.87 44.20 -21.17
C VAL A 262 31.29 45.59 -20.68
N SER A 263 30.73 46.07 -19.57
CA SER A 263 31.12 47.36 -18.98
C SER A 263 32.58 47.37 -18.51
N LEU A 264 33.05 46.27 -17.89
CA LEU A 264 34.47 46.11 -17.54
C LEU A 264 35.37 46.07 -18.78
N PHE A 265 34.95 45.38 -19.84
CA PHE A 265 35.72 45.31 -21.09
C PHE A 265 35.91 46.68 -21.74
N PHE A 266 34.86 47.51 -21.78
CA PHE A 266 34.97 48.88 -22.29
C PHE A 266 35.84 49.79 -21.41
N THR A 267 35.85 49.57 -20.08
CA THR A 267 36.66 50.36 -19.15
C THR A 267 38.16 50.03 -19.24
N TYR A 268 38.52 48.81 -19.65
CA TYR A 268 39.92 48.38 -19.79
C TYR A 268 40.51 48.56 -21.20
N CYS A 269 39.70 48.92 -22.19
CA CYS A 269 40.14 49.11 -23.59
C CYS A 269 40.25 50.58 -24.04
N THR A 270 40.10 51.55 -23.13
CA THR A 270 40.32 52.99 -23.37
C THR A 270 41.47 53.51 -22.54
#